data_AF-A0AAW5EIG7-F1
#
_entry.id   AF-A0AAW5EIG7-F1
#
_cell.length_a   1.000
_cell.length_b   1.000
_cell.length_c   1.000
_cell.angle_alpha   90.00
_cell.angle_beta   90.00
_cell.angle_gamma   90.00
#
_symmetry.space_group_name_H-M   'P 1'
#
loop_
_entity.id
_entity.type
_entity.pdbx_description
1 polymer ?
#
loop_
_entity_poly.entity_id
_entity_poly.type
_entity_poly.pdbx_seq_one_letter_code
_entity_poly.pdbx_strand_id
1 'polypeptide(L)' 'RAANKDAFVVFKPHPDVLSGNRKGLKDKDIILKYCDEIIENVSIDSAINACDEVHTITSTSGFDALLRGKKVVVYGKP' A
#
# COMPACT_ATOMS: atom_id res chain seq x y z
N ARG A 1 -7.67 0.06 -9.70
CA ARG A 1 -8.92 0.84 -9.87
C ARG A 1 -10.02 0.07 -10.60
N ALA A 2 -9.79 -0.53 -11.78
CA ALA A 2 -10.87 -1.19 -12.53
C ALA A 2 -11.72 -2.22 -11.74
N ALA A 3 -11.09 -2.97 -10.83
CA ALA A 3 -11.76 -3.96 -9.98
C ALA A 3 -12.63 -3.35 -8.86
N ASN A 4 -12.31 -2.13 -8.41
CA ASN A 4 -12.99 -1.42 -7.32
C ASN A 4 -13.06 0.06 -7.70
N LYS A 5 -14.11 0.46 -8.43
CA LYS A 5 -14.20 1.81 -9.05
C LYS A 5 -14.46 2.92 -8.03
N ASP A 6 -15.24 2.62 -6.99
CA ASP A 6 -15.64 3.58 -5.96
C ASP A 6 -14.70 3.57 -4.75
N ALA A 7 -13.63 2.76 -4.78
CA ALA A 7 -12.68 2.68 -3.69
C ALA A 7 -11.77 3.90 -3.63
N PHE A 8 -11.53 4.38 -2.41
CA PHE A 8 -10.48 5.34 -2.09
C PHE A 8 -9.16 4.57 -1.93
N VAL A 9 -8.23 4.77 -2.86
CA VAL A 9 -6.98 4.04 -2.95
C VAL A 9 -5.87 4.87 -2.32
N VAL A 10 -5.22 4.30 -1.31
CA VAL A 10 -4.08 4.92 -0.65
C VAL A 10 -2.79 4.17 -0.99
N PHE A 11 -1.76 4.91 -1.39
CA PHE A 11 -0.41 4.36 -1.57
C PHE A 11 0.44 4.64 -0.34
N LYS A 12 1.02 3.59 0.23
CA LYS A 12 1.97 3.69 1.34
C LYS A 12 3.39 3.34 0.89
N PRO A 13 4.29 4.31 0.70
CA PRO A 13 5.68 4.04 0.38
C PRO A 13 6.37 3.27 1.51
N HIS A 14 7.34 2.43 1.15
CA HIS A 14 8.17 1.74 2.12
C HIS A 14 9.06 2.77 2.86
N PRO A 15 9.26 2.67 4.19
CA PRO A 15 10.08 3.62 4.94
C PRO A 15 11.50 3.78 4.36
N ASP A 16 12.14 2.68 3.95
CA ASP A 16 13.46 2.73 3.30
C ASP A 16 13.51 3.53 1.99
N VAL A 17 12.37 3.67 1.29
CA VAL A 17 12.28 4.52 0.10
C VAL A 17 12.19 5.99 0.52
N LEU A 18 11.44 6.28 1.59
CA LEU A 18 11.30 7.65 2.13
C LEU A 18 12.61 8.15 2.74
N SER A 19 13.39 7.27 3.37
CA SER A 19 14.71 7.61 3.93
C SER A 19 15.82 7.70 2.88
N GLY A 20 15.54 7.42 1.60
CA GLY A 20 16.52 7.45 0.51
C GLY A 20 17.45 6.24 0.44
N ASN A 21 17.29 5.26 1.34
CA ASN A 21 18.10 4.04 1.38
C ASN A 21 17.81 3.07 0.22
N ARG A 22 16.66 3.22 -0.44
CA ARG A 22 16.24 2.41 -1.58
C ARG A 22 15.75 3.27 -2.73
N LYS A 23 16.28 3.04 -3.94
CA LYS A 23 15.69 3.59 -5.18
C LYS A 23 14.30 2.99 -5.36
N GLY A 24 13.25 3.80 -5.25
CA GLY A 24 11.88 3.28 -5.32
C GLY A 24 10.78 4.32 -5.49
N LEU A 25 10.98 5.58 -5.11
CA LEU A 25 9.95 6.59 -5.32
C LEU A 25 9.97 7.02 -6.78
N LYS A 26 8.98 6.56 -7.55
CA LYS A 26 8.59 7.25 -8.78
C LYS A 26 8.02 8.61 -8.39
N ASP A 27 8.12 9.56 -9.30
CA ASP A 27 7.54 10.90 -9.14
C ASP A 27 6.13 10.83 -8.52
N LYS A 28 5.87 11.63 -7.48
CA LYS A 28 4.60 11.64 -6.74
C LYS A 28 3.43 11.88 -7.70
N ASP A 29 3.63 12.71 -8.73
CA ASP A 29 2.62 13.01 -9.75
C ASP A 29 2.25 11.79 -10.59
N ILE A 30 3.17 10.85 -10.78
CA ILE A 30 2.89 9.59 -11.47
C ILE A 30 2.09 8.66 -10.55
N ILE A 31 2.43 8.60 -9.27
CA ILE A 31 1.75 7.73 -8.29
C ILE A 31 0.30 8.16 -8.10
N LEU A 32 0.06 9.47 -7.96
CA LEU A 32 -1.29 10.05 -7.79
C LEU A 32 -2.22 9.86 -8.99
N LYS A 33 -1.70 9.44 -10.16
CA LYS A 33 -2.56 8.99 -11.27
C LYS A 33 -3.27 7.67 -10.98
N TYR A 34 -2.77 6.89 -10.03
CA TYR A 34 -3.25 5.54 -9.73
C TYR A 34 -3.88 5.40 -8.34
N CYS A 35 -3.62 6.34 -7.43
CA CYS A 35 -4.18 6.39 -6.08
C CYS A 35 -4.72 7.79 -5.77
N ASP A 36 -5.58 7.90 -4.78
CA ASP A 36 -6.18 9.16 -4.34
C ASP A 36 -5.28 9.90 -3.34
N GLU A 37 -4.48 9.16 -2.57
CA GLU A 37 -3.58 9.75 -1.57
C GLU A 37 -2.29 8.92 -1.39
N ILE A 38 -1.21 9.60 -0.98
CA ILE A 38 0.06 8.98 -0.58
C ILE A 38 0.26 9.23 0.92
N ILE A 39 0.35 8.16 1.73
CA ILE A 39 0.59 8.26 3.18
C ILE A 39 2.03 7.92 3.55
N GLU A 40 2.80 8.91 4.00
CA GLU A 40 4.24 8.77 4.28
C GLU A 40 4.50 8.53 5.78
N ASN A 41 3.83 9.28 6.65
CA ASN A 41 4.08 9.31 8.11
C ASN A 41 3.03 8.55 8.94
N VAL A 42 2.61 7.38 8.45
CA VAL A 42 1.63 6.51 9.12
C VAL A 42 2.29 5.17 9.39
N SER A 43 2.01 4.52 10.52
CA SER A 43 2.49 3.16 10.75
C SER A 43 1.75 2.16 9.87
N ILE A 44 2.38 1.02 9.55
CA ILE A 44 1.72 0.01 8.71
C ILE A 44 0.51 -0.62 9.42
N ASP A 45 0.55 -0.77 10.75
CA ASP A 45 -0.58 -1.27 11.53
C ASP A 45 -1.81 -0.35 11.42
N SER A 46 -1.60 0.97 11.51
CA SER A 46 -2.68 1.95 11.47
C SER A 46 -3.30 2.01 10.08
N ALA A 47 -2.46 1.93 9.03
CA ALA A 47 -2.93 1.82 7.65
C ALA A 47 -3.76 0.55 7.41
N ILE A 48 -3.29 -0.61 7.89
CA ILE A 48 -4.02 -1.88 7.76
C ILE A 48 -5.34 -1.83 8.53
N ASN A 49 -5.35 -1.27 9.74
CA ASN A 49 -6.57 -1.18 10.55
C ASN A 49 -7.63 -0.30 9.86
N ALA A 50 -7.22 0.78 9.20
CA ALA A 50 -8.09 1.73 8.54
C ALA A 50 -8.60 1.31 7.16
N CYS A 51 -8.03 0.27 6.52
CA CYS A 51 -8.44 -0.16 5.19
C CYS A 51 -9.39 -1.37 5.22
N ASP A 52 -10.23 -1.52 4.20
CA ASP A 52 -11.05 -2.72 3.99
C ASP A 52 -10.27 -3.86 3.32
N GLU A 53 -9.35 -3.52 2.42
CA GLU A 53 -8.60 -4.45 1.58
C GLU A 53 -7.14 -3.99 1.41
N VAL A 54 -6.20 -4.93 1.43
CA VAL A 54 -4.76 -4.68 1.22
C VAL A 54 -4.30 -5.33 -0.08
N HIS A 55 -3.66 -4.53 -0.93
CA HIS A 55 -3.06 -4.97 -2.19
C HIS A 55 -1.54 -4.95 -2.08
N THR A 56 -0.89 -6.09 -2.33
CA THR A 56 0.57 -6.22 -2.20
C THR A 56 1.17 -7.05 -3.33
N ILE A 57 2.47 -6.88 -3.60
CA ILE A 57 3.20 -7.75 -4.52
C ILE A 57 3.83 -8.91 -3.74
N THR A 58 4.81 -8.61 -2.89
CA THR A 58 5.50 -9.59 -2.02
C THR A 58 5.83 -9.03 -0.64
N SER A 59 5.15 -7.97 -0.19
CA SER A 59 5.44 -7.38 1.13
C SER A 59 4.84 -8.24 2.25
N THR A 60 5.59 -8.42 3.34
CA THR A 60 5.15 -9.08 4.58
C THR A 60 3.93 -8.41 5.21
N SER A 61 3.70 -7.12 4.94
CA SER A 61 2.50 -6.41 5.39
C SER A 61 1.19 -7.05 4.89
N GLY A 62 1.22 -7.79 3.76
CA GLY A 62 0.09 -8.57 3.30
C GLY A 62 -0.24 -9.72 4.26
N PHE A 63 0.76 -10.39 4.82
CA PHE A 63 0.56 -11.43 5.82
C PHE A 63 0.05 -10.84 7.13
N ASP A 64 0.60 -9.70 7.56
CA ASP A 64 0.09 -8.95 8.73
C ASP A 64 -1.38 -8.55 8.59
N ALA A 65 -1.82 -8.21 7.39
CA ALA A 65 -3.20 -7.89 7.09
C ALA A 65 -4.12 -9.12 7.15
N LEU A 66 -3.66 -10.29 6.67
CA LEU A 66 -4.39 -11.55 6.82
C LEU A 66 -4.62 -11.90 8.30
N LEU A 67 -3.59 -11.75 9.14
CA LEU A 67 -3.71 -12.00 10.59
C LEU A 67 -4.73 -11.08 11.27
N ARG A 68 -5.01 -9.92 10.68
CA ARG A 68 -6.00 -8.93 11.16
C ARG A 68 -7.37 -9.09 10.50
N GLY A 69 -7.59 -10.18 9.75
CA GLY A 69 -8.87 -10.48 9.10
C GLY A 69 -9.20 -9.58 7.91
N LYS A 70 -8.22 -8.87 7.35
CA LYS A 70 -8.42 -8.02 6.16
C LYS A 70 -8.43 -8.87 4.90
N LYS A 71 -9.17 -8.42 3.88
CA LYS A 71 -9.07 -8.98 2.54
C LYS A 71 -7.71 -8.63 1.96
N VAL A 72 -6.98 -9.61 1.42
CA VAL A 72 -5.66 -9.39 0.84
C VAL A 72 -5.58 -9.92 -0.58
N VAL A 73 -5.06 -9.10 -1.49
CA VAL A 73 -4.77 -9.48 -2.87
C VAL A 73 -3.27 -9.41 -3.10
N VAL A 74 -2.72 -10.54 -3.55
CA VAL A 74 -1.29 -10.71 -3.80
C VAL A 74 -1.05 -10.83 -5.29
N TYR A 75 -0.21 -9.96 -5.84
CA TYR A 75 0.15 -9.95 -7.27
C TYR A 75 1.48 -10.63 -7.58
N GLY A 76 2.29 -10.90 -6.56
CA GLY A 76 3.56 -11.61 -6.69
C GLY A 76 3.49 -13.05 -6.18
N LYS A 77 4.68 -13.63 -6.01
CA LYS A 77 4.89 -14.88 -5.26
C LYS A 77 5.70 -14.51 -4.01
N PRO A 78 5.04 -14.29 -2.87
CA PRO A 78 5.70 -13.88 -1.63
C PRO A 78 6.62 -14.97 -1.08
#